data_AF-A0A930GXT1-F1
#
_entry.id   AF-A0A930GXT1-F1
#
_cell.length_a   1.000
_cell.length_b   1.000
_cell.length_c   1.000
_cell.angle_alpha   90.00
_cell.angle_beta   90.00
_cell.angle_gamma   90.00
#
_symmetry.space_group_name_H-M   'P 1'
#
loop_
_entity.id
_entity.type
_entity.pdbx_description
1 polymer ?
#
loop_
_entity_poly.entity_id
_entity_poly.type
_entity_poly.pdbx_seq_one_letter_code
_entity_poly.pdbx_strand_id
1 'polypeptide(L)'
;MLLFLVAAAFLTDKESVQNSPWSLVPPVIAIALALITKEVYSSLFLGILSGALLYSGYNLEGTLNHVFVDGIIHVLSDAWNVGILCFLVILGMMVQLMNKTGGSKAFGDWTKKHIRSRKGSMLATIALGCLIFIDDYFNCLT
;
A
#
# COMPACT_ATOMS: atom_id res chain seq x y z
N MET A 1 -6.36 -23.45 0.46
CA MET A 1 -5.63 -22.49 -0.39
C MET A 1 -6.11 -22.55 -1.85
N LEU A 2 -5.95 -23.68 -2.56
CA LEU A 2 -6.53 -23.87 -3.90
C LEU A 2 -8.07 -23.84 -3.94
N LEU A 3 -8.74 -24.36 -2.91
CA LEU A 3 -10.20 -24.40 -2.83
C LEU A 3 -10.88 -23.02 -2.76
N PHE A 4 -10.20 -22.00 -2.21
CA PHE A 4 -10.73 -20.64 -2.12
C PHE A 4 -10.58 -19.89 -3.45
N LEU A 5 -9.47 -20.14 -4.16
CA LEU A 5 -9.24 -19.66 -5.53
C LEU A 5 -10.23 -20.28 -6.52
N VAL A 6 -10.51 -21.59 -6.39
CA VAL A 6 -11.47 -22.30 -7.24
C VAL A 6 -12.91 -21.87 -6.94
N ALA A 7 -13.29 -21.64 -5.67
CA ALA A 7 -14.62 -21.15 -5.32
C ALA A 7 -14.84 -19.69 -5.77
N ALA A 8 -13.83 -18.81 -5.66
CA ALA A 8 -13.90 -17.45 -6.19
C ALA A 8 -13.96 -17.44 -7.73
N ALA A 9 -13.26 -18.37 -8.38
CA ALA A 9 -13.31 -18.54 -9.84
C ALA A 9 -14.68 -19.05 -10.32
N PHE A 10 -15.38 -19.89 -9.55
CA PHE A 10 -16.68 -20.46 -9.93
C PHE A 10 -17.89 -19.56 -9.63
N LEU A 11 -17.75 -18.55 -8.76
CA LEU A 11 -18.89 -17.73 -8.33
C LEU A 11 -19.06 -16.40 -9.07
N THR A 12 -18.16 -16.06 -9.99
CA THR A 12 -18.19 -14.73 -10.61
C THR A 12 -18.45 -14.81 -12.11
N ASP A 13 -19.43 -14.06 -12.60
CA ASP A 13 -19.80 -14.01 -14.02
C ASP A 13 -19.65 -12.57 -14.53
N LYS A 14 -19.19 -12.41 -15.78
CA LYS A 14 -18.80 -11.11 -16.39
C LYS A 14 -19.86 -10.02 -16.23
N GLU A 15 -21.14 -10.37 -16.32
CA GLU A 15 -22.25 -9.42 -16.32
C GLU A 15 -22.68 -8.95 -14.91
N SER A 16 -22.35 -9.70 -13.86
CA SER A 16 -22.79 -9.39 -12.49
C SER A 16 -21.78 -8.54 -11.69
N VAL A 17 -20.56 -8.32 -12.19
CA VAL A 17 -19.51 -7.61 -11.42
C VAL A 17 -19.57 -6.10 -11.60
N GLN A 18 -19.91 -5.61 -12.79
CA GLN A 18 -19.82 -4.19 -13.12
C GLN A 18 -20.95 -3.34 -12.51
N ASN A 19 -22.08 -3.96 -12.13
CA ASN A 19 -23.27 -3.26 -11.63
C ASN A 19 -23.74 -3.73 -10.23
N SER A 20 -22.90 -4.44 -9.47
CA SER A 20 -23.33 -5.12 -8.23
C SER A 20 -22.23 -5.11 -7.15
N PRO A 21 -22.55 -5.41 -5.88
CA PRO A 21 -21.60 -5.40 -4.75
C PRO A 21 -20.40 -6.37 -4.92
N TRP A 22 -20.40 -7.18 -5.97
CA TRP A 22 -19.31 -8.04 -6.40
C TRP A 22 -17.99 -7.31 -6.74
N SER A 23 -18.01 -6.00 -7.01
CA SER A 23 -16.79 -5.20 -7.16
C SER A 23 -15.93 -5.12 -5.88
N LEU A 24 -16.52 -5.35 -4.70
CA LEU A 24 -15.80 -5.38 -3.42
C LEU A 24 -15.08 -6.71 -3.15
N VAL A 25 -15.29 -7.73 -3.98
CA VAL A 25 -14.74 -9.07 -3.75
C VAL A 25 -13.20 -9.09 -3.82
N PRO A 26 -12.53 -8.47 -4.81
CA PRO A 26 -11.05 -8.45 -4.83
C PRO A 26 -10.42 -7.77 -3.60
N PRO A 27 -10.90 -6.59 -3.14
CA PRO A 27 -10.44 -5.99 -1.89
C PRO A 27 -10.68 -6.86 -0.65
N VAL A 28 -11.86 -7.48 -0.54
CA VAL A 28 -12.20 -8.35 0.61
C VAL A 28 -11.32 -9.59 0.63
N ILE A 29 -11.05 -10.20 -0.52
CA ILE A 29 -10.12 -11.33 -0.64
C ILE A 29 -8.71 -10.92 -0.20
N ALA A 30 -8.22 -9.77 -0.67
CA ALA A 30 -6.89 -9.26 -0.31
C ALA A 30 -6.74 -9.06 1.21
N ILE A 31 -7.73 -8.42 1.85
CA ILE A 31 -7.71 -8.15 3.30
C ILE A 31 -7.84 -9.45 4.10
N ALA A 32 -8.78 -10.33 3.73
CA ALA A 32 -8.97 -11.60 4.43
C ALA A 32 -7.72 -12.49 4.36
N LEU A 33 -7.09 -12.56 3.17
CA LEU A 33 -5.84 -13.30 3.00
C LEU A 33 -4.70 -12.67 3.80
N ALA A 34 -4.57 -11.34 3.83
CA ALA A 34 -3.53 -10.66 4.59
C ALA A 34 -3.64 -10.94 6.10
N LEU A 35 -4.87 -11.02 6.63
CA LEU A 35 -5.10 -11.30 8.05
C LEU A 35 -4.80 -12.76 8.43
N ILE A 36 -5.12 -13.72 7.55
CA ILE A 36 -4.90 -15.16 7.79
C ILE A 36 -3.44 -15.55 7.57
N THR A 37 -2.87 -15.16 6.43
CA THR A 37 -1.51 -15.56 6.03
C THR A 37 -0.43 -14.80 6.78
N LYS A 38 -0.77 -13.64 7.37
CA LYS A 38 0.18 -12.68 7.95
C LYS A 38 1.24 -12.20 6.93
N GLU A 39 1.03 -12.47 5.64
CA GLU A 39 1.87 -12.04 4.53
C GLU A 39 1.10 -11.04 3.66
N VAL A 40 1.40 -9.75 3.86
CA VAL A 40 0.69 -8.65 3.17
C VAL A 40 1.01 -8.64 1.67
N TYR A 41 2.28 -8.84 1.31
CA TYR A 41 2.73 -8.79 -0.09
C TYR A 41 2.08 -9.89 -0.95
N SER A 42 2.12 -11.14 -0.47
CA SER A 42 1.52 -12.29 -1.15
C SER A 42 0.00 -12.13 -1.30
N SER A 43 -0.66 -11.58 -0.28
CA SER A 43 -2.11 -11.35 -0.27
C SER A 43 -2.54 -10.23 -1.20
N LEU A 44 -1.76 -9.15 -1.28
CA LEU A 44 -1.99 -8.04 -2.22
C LEU A 44 -1.88 -8.51 -3.67
N PHE A 45 -0.85 -9.32 -3.98
CA PHE A 45 -0.65 -9.87 -5.32
C PHE A 45 -1.83 -10.75 -5.76
N LEU A 46 -2.29 -11.65 -4.88
CA LEU A 46 -3.46 -12.49 -5.16
C LEU A 46 -4.75 -11.68 -5.30
N GLY A 47 -4.89 -10.59 -4.55
CA GLY A 47 -5.99 -9.62 -4.69
C GLY A 47 -6.00 -8.97 -6.08
N ILE A 48 -4.87 -8.45 -6.54
CA ILE A 48 -4.72 -7.83 -7.87
C ILE A 48 -5.00 -8.85 -8.98
N LEU A 49 -4.46 -10.07 -8.88
CA LEU A 49 -4.75 -11.14 -9.83
C LEU A 49 -6.24 -11.48 -9.88
N SER A 50 -6.90 -11.57 -8.73
CA SER A 50 -8.34 -11.83 -8.68
C SER A 50 -9.13 -10.69 -9.34
N GLY A 51 -8.78 -9.42 -9.09
CA GLY A 51 -9.43 -8.27 -9.71
C GLY A 51 -9.22 -8.20 -11.23
N ALA A 52 -8.00 -8.48 -11.69
CA ALA A 52 -7.69 -8.51 -13.12
C ALA A 52 -8.38 -9.67 -13.85
N LEU A 53 -8.53 -10.83 -13.19
CA LEU A 53 -9.29 -11.98 -13.69
C LEU A 53 -10.77 -11.64 -13.89
N LEU A 54 -11.36 -10.89 -12.95
CA LEU A 54 -12.72 -10.40 -13.06
C LEU A 54 -12.86 -9.39 -14.20
N TYR A 55 -11.89 -8.48 -14.33
CA TYR A 55 -11.87 -7.46 -15.40
C TYR A 55 -11.77 -8.08 -16.80
N SER A 56 -10.91 -9.08 -16.98
CA SER A 56 -10.72 -9.78 -18.26
C SER A 56 -11.75 -10.89 -18.50
N GLY A 57 -12.63 -11.12 -17.51
CA GLY A 57 -13.45 -12.30 -17.27
C GLY A 57 -12.88 -13.60 -17.84
N TYR A 58 -11.96 -14.16 -17.06
CA TYR A 58 -11.43 -15.52 -17.20
C TYR A 58 -10.47 -15.78 -18.37
N ASN A 59 -10.11 -14.75 -19.15
CA ASN A 59 -9.00 -14.84 -20.10
C ASN A 59 -7.66 -14.56 -19.39
N LEU A 60 -6.83 -15.59 -19.27
CA LEU A 60 -5.50 -15.53 -18.66
C LEU A 60 -4.55 -14.56 -19.37
N GLU A 61 -4.57 -14.54 -20.70
CA GLU A 61 -3.73 -13.65 -21.51
C GLU A 61 -4.12 -12.17 -21.33
N GLY A 62 -5.42 -11.88 -21.34
CA GLY A 62 -5.93 -10.52 -21.07
C GLY A 62 -5.66 -10.07 -19.63
N THR A 63 -5.77 -10.98 -18.67
CA THR A 63 -5.49 -10.71 -17.25
C THR A 63 -4.04 -10.28 -17.05
N LEU A 64 -3.10 -11.05 -17.60
CA LEU A 64 -1.68 -10.74 -17.46
C LEU A 64 -1.32 -9.43 -18.18
N ASN A 65 -1.82 -9.23 -19.40
CA ASN A 65 -1.61 -7.97 -20.10
C ASN A 65 -2.16 -6.77 -19.30
N HIS A 66 -3.34 -6.90 -18.69
CA HIS A 66 -3.92 -5.83 -17.88
C HIS A 66 -3.11 -5.54 -16.62
N VAL A 67 -2.65 -6.56 -15.89
CA VAL A 67 -1.83 -6.36 -14.68
C VAL A 67 -0.49 -5.70 -15.02
N PHE A 68 0.19 -6.17 -16.06
CA PHE A 68 1.54 -5.73 -16.39
C PHE A 68 1.57 -4.45 -17.23
N VAL A 69 0.78 -4.37 -18.30
CA VAL A 69 0.80 -3.24 -19.25
C VAL A 69 -0.06 -2.09 -18.74
N ASP A 70 -1.33 -2.35 -18.44
CA ASP A 70 -2.27 -1.30 -18.04
C ASP A 70 -2.16 -0.95 -16.55
N GLY A 71 -1.62 -1.85 -15.73
CA GLY A 71 -1.38 -1.62 -14.31
C GLY A 71 0.01 -1.07 -14.06
N ILE A 72 1.00 -1.97 -13.99
CA ILE A 72 2.36 -1.62 -13.55
C ILE A 72 3.02 -0.62 -14.50
N ILE A 73 3.07 -0.91 -15.81
CA ILE A 73 3.79 -0.05 -16.78
C ILE A 73 3.08 1.29 -16.92
N HIS A 74 1.76 1.32 -17.01
CA HIS A 74 0.99 2.56 -17.13
C HIS A 74 1.24 3.51 -15.93
N VAL A 75 1.13 2.99 -14.69
CA VAL A 75 1.37 3.79 -13.49
C VAL A 75 2.82 4.29 -13.44
N LEU A 76 3.78 3.47 -13.85
CA LEU A 76 5.20 3.84 -13.89
C LEU A 76 5.59 4.75 -15.07
N SER A 77 4.72 4.93 -16.07
CA SER A 77 5.02 5.73 -17.26
C SER A 77 4.38 7.12 -17.22
N ASP A 78 3.42 7.35 -16.31
CA ASP A 78 2.80 8.65 -16.14
C ASP A 78 3.76 9.61 -15.41
N ALA A 79 3.99 10.78 -16.03
CA ALA A 79 4.90 11.80 -15.51
C ALA A 79 4.53 12.26 -14.08
N TRP A 80 3.23 12.26 -13.74
CA TRP A 80 2.77 12.60 -12.39
C TRP A 80 3.20 11.55 -11.35
N ASN A 81 2.95 10.27 -11.65
CA ASN A 81 3.27 9.15 -10.77
C ASN A 81 4.78 8.96 -10.63
N VAL A 82 5.54 9.14 -11.72
CA VAL A 82 7.00 9.15 -11.69
C VAL A 82 7.52 10.30 -10.82
N GLY A 83 6.89 11.48 -10.88
CA GLY A 83 7.21 12.61 -10.00
C GLY A 83 7.11 12.25 -8.52
N ILE A 84 6.02 11.58 -8.13
CA ILE A 84 5.84 11.07 -6.76
C ILE A 84 6.91 10.04 -6.43
N LEU A 85 7.17 9.05 -7.29
CA LEU A 85 8.21 8.04 -7.05
C LEU A 85 9.60 8.65 -6.82
N CYS A 86 9.99 9.62 -7.64
CA CYS A 86 11.24 10.36 -7.44
C CYS A 86 11.27 11.11 -6.11
N PHE A 87 10.17 11.75 -5.73
CA PHE A 87 10.04 12.43 -4.44
C PHE A 87 10.25 11.46 -3.27
N LEU A 88 9.61 10.28 -3.30
CA LEU A 88 9.75 9.26 -2.26
C LEU A 88 11.16 8.70 -2.13
N VAL A 89 11.85 8.49 -3.25
CA VAL A 89 13.24 8.02 -3.24
C VAL A 89 14.15 9.06 -2.57
N ILE A 90 13.99 10.34 -2.91
CA ILE A 90 14.78 11.42 -2.29
C ILE A 90 14.51 11.52 -0.79
N LEU A 91 13.25 11.45 -0.37
CA LEU A 91 12.87 11.47 1.04
C LEU A 91 13.40 10.26 1.80
N GLY A 92 13.27 9.05 1.25
CA GLY A 92 13.83 7.84 1.83
C GLY A 92 15.35 7.95 2.02
N MET A 93 16.06 8.49 1.04
CA MET A 93 17.50 8.77 1.15
C MET A 93 17.80 9.81 2.23
N MET A 94 17.01 10.88 2.34
CA MET A 94 17.18 11.90 3.37
C MET A 94 16.96 11.35 4.78
N VAL A 95 15.94 10.50 4.98
CA VAL A 95 15.68 9.82 6.25
C VAL A 95 16.83 8.89 6.62
N GLN A 96 17.32 8.08 5.67
CA GLN A 96 18.48 7.21 5.87
C GLN A 96 19.76 8.00 6.19
N LEU A 97 19.99 9.13 5.51
CA LEU A 97 21.11 10.02 5.80
C LEU A 97 21.01 10.63 7.20
N MET A 98 19.81 11.05 7.63
CA MET A 98 19.58 11.59 8.97
C MET A 98 19.79 10.54 10.06
N ASN A 99 19.41 9.28 9.80
CA ASN A 99 19.71 8.16 10.68
C ASN A 99 21.22 7.87 10.75
N LYS A 100 21.93 7.93 9.62
CA LYS A 100 23.36 7.63 9.54
C LYS A 100 24.26 8.72 10.13
N THR A 101 23.87 9.99 10.02
CA THR A 101 24.59 11.15 10.59
C THR A 101 24.37 11.31 12.10
N GLY A 102 23.50 10.49 12.70
CA GLY A 102 23.15 10.60 14.12
C GLY A 102 22.22 11.78 14.43
N GLY A 103 21.63 12.41 13.40
CA GLY A 103 20.65 13.50 13.57
C GLY A 103 19.46 13.09 14.43
N SER A 104 18.96 11.87 14.25
CA SER A 104 17.88 11.30 15.07
C SER A 104 18.25 11.19 16.57
N LYS A 105 19.53 10.94 16.87
CA LYS A 105 20.04 10.87 18.25
C LYS A 105 20.19 12.26 18.87
N ALA A 106 20.77 13.21 18.13
CA ALA A 106 20.88 14.60 18.56
C ALA A 106 19.50 15.26 18.76
N PHE A 107 18.54 14.97 17.88
CA PHE A 107 17.15 15.41 18.00
C PHE A 107 16.47 14.79 19.23
N GLY A 108 16.72 13.50 19.52
CA GLY A 108 16.21 12.84 20.73
C GLY A 108 16.73 13.48 22.02
N ASP A 109 18.01 13.84 22.07
CA ASP A 109 18.60 14.49 23.25
C ASP A 109 18.13 15.96 23.40
N TRP A 110 17.94 16.68 22.29
CA TRP A 110 17.30 18.01 22.32
C TRP A 110 15.84 17.93 22.80
N THR A 111 15.09 16.94 22.33
CA THR A 111 13.69 16.72 22.70
C THR A 111 13.54 16.42 24.19
N LYS A 112 14.41 15.58 24.77
CA LYS A 112 14.44 15.31 26.22
C LYS A 112 14.70 16.56 27.05
N LYS A 113 15.49 17.52 26.52
CA LYS A 113 15.81 18.77 27.22
C LYS A 113 14.68 19.80 27.12
N HIS A 114 13.94 19.83 26.01
CA HIS A 114 12.85 20.78 25.77
C HIS A 114 11.47 20.29 26.24
N ILE A 115 11.15 19.01 26.10
CA ILE A 115 9.85 18.44 26.48
C ILE A 115 9.98 17.77 27.85
N ARG A 116 9.61 18.50 28.91
CA ARG A 116 9.67 18.02 30.30
C ARG A 116 8.34 17.50 30.87
N SER A 117 7.23 17.68 30.15
CA SER A 117 5.89 17.34 30.62
C SER A 117 5.31 16.13 29.88
N ARG A 118 4.73 15.19 30.63
CA ARG A 118 4.05 13.99 30.12
C ARG A 118 2.90 14.32 29.16
N LYS A 119 2.19 15.43 29.41
CA LYS A 119 1.12 15.93 28.52
C LYS A 119 1.70 16.52 27.22
N GLY A 120 2.85 17.19 27.32
CA GLY A 120 3.54 17.78 26.16
C GLY A 120 4.10 16.73 25.21
N SER A 121 4.68 15.64 25.74
CA SER A 121 5.19 14.54 24.91
C SER A 121 4.06 13.82 24.16
N MET A 122 2.91 13.61 24.82
CA MET A 122 1.75 12.95 24.21
C MET A 122 1.14 13.80 23.08
N LEU A 123 1.01 15.11 23.27
CA LEU A 123 0.52 16.02 22.24
C LEU A 123 1.50 16.12 21.05
N ALA A 124 2.80 16.14 21.32
CA ALA A 124 3.83 16.16 20.27
C ALA A 124 3.81 14.88 19.42
N THR A 125 3.65 13.70 20.02
CA THR A 125 3.54 12.43 19.26
C THR A 125 2.26 12.35 18.45
N ILE A 126 1.14 12.87 18.96
CA ILE A 126 -0.12 12.94 18.19
C ILE A 126 0.03 13.90 17.01
N ALA A 127 0.60 15.09 17.24
CA ALA A 127 0.83 16.07 16.18
C ALA A 127 1.79 15.54 15.10
N LEU A 128 2.87 14.85 15.51
CA LEU A 128 3.79 14.19 14.58
C LEU A 128 3.09 13.07 13.79
N GLY A 129 2.24 12.28 14.45
CA GLY A 129 1.42 11.25 13.79
C GLY A 129 0.48 11.85 12.74
N CYS A 130 -0.24 12.93 13.07
CA CYS A 130 -1.08 13.63 12.10
C CYS A 130 -0.28 14.24 10.94
N LEU A 131 0.92 14.74 11.19
CA LEU A 131 1.80 15.34 10.18
C LEU A 131 2.35 14.29 9.21
N ILE A 132 2.71 13.09 9.69
CA ILE A 132 3.15 11.98 8.85
C ILE A 132 1.96 11.34 8.12
N PHE A 133 0.79 11.29 8.74
CA PHE A 133 -0.42 10.69 8.14
C PHE A 133 -1.01 11.51 6.99
N ILE A 134 -0.67 12.81 6.89
CA ILE A 134 -1.12 13.67 5.79
C ILE A 134 -0.48 13.30 4.45
N ASP A 135 0.61 12.53 4.51
CA ASP A 135 1.35 12.02 3.37
C ASP A 135 1.49 10.51 3.57
N ASP A 136 0.53 9.79 3.01
CA ASP A 136 0.42 8.34 3.04
C ASP A 136 1.69 7.64 2.57
N TYR A 137 2.48 8.29 1.72
CA TYR A 137 3.75 7.78 1.28
C TYR A 137 4.87 7.92 2.33
N PHE A 138 4.93 9.01 3.11
CA PHE A 138 5.84 9.13 4.26
C PHE A 138 5.55 8.09 5.35
N ASN A 139 4.27 7.79 5.60
CA ASN A 139 3.84 6.77 6.56
C ASN A 139 4.32 5.36 6.14
N CYS A 140 4.35 5.06 4.84
CA CYS A 140 4.84 3.76 4.35
C CYS A 140 6.38 3.61 4.36
N LEU A 141 7.12 4.73 4.42
CA LEU A 141 8.59 4.76 4.41
C LEU A 141 9.23 4.74 5.82
N THR A 142 8.45 5.02 6.87
CA THR A 142 8.91 5.14 8.27
C THR A 142 8.75 3.83 9.02
#